data_AF-A0A0C9UF76-F1
#
_entry.id   AF-A0A0C9UF76-F1
#
_cell.length_a   1.000
_cell.length_b   1.000
_cell.length_c   1.000
_cell.angle_alpha   90.00
_cell.angle_beta   90.00
_cell.angle_gamma   90.00
#
_symmetry.space_group_name_H-M   'P 1'
#
loop_
_entity.id
_entity.type
_entity.pdbx_description
1 polymer ?
#
loop_
_entity_poly.entity_id
_entity_poly.type
_entity_poly.pdbx_seq_one_letter_code
_entity_poly.pdbx_strand_id
1 'polypeptide(L)'
;VVGLRWLNRRGQGQHSAKRHSSAVITVNSAKLANLLIERNITILGAICNVQKYIPPPVQCYRCQAFGHIAATCPGKSNPSSLRCARCAGQHPTNQC
;
A
#
# COMPACT_ATOMS: atom_id res chain seq x y z
N VAL A 1 -0.44 -18.57 -11.19
CA VAL A 1 -0.36 -17.13 -10.89
C VAL A 1 -1.55 -16.46 -11.54
N VAL A 2 -2.27 -15.61 -10.81
CA VAL A 2 -3.47 -14.92 -11.33
C VAL A 2 -3.26 -13.43 -11.53
N GLY A 3 -2.14 -12.88 -11.05
CA GLY A 3 -1.75 -11.51 -11.32
C GLY A 3 -0.32 -11.23 -10.87
N LEU A 4 0.29 -10.22 -11.48
CA LEU A 4 1.58 -9.67 -11.07
C LEU A 4 1.53 -8.17 -11.26
N ARG A 5 1.96 -7.41 -10.26
CA ARG A 5 2.13 -5.95 -10.37
C ARG A 5 3.36 -5.48 -9.63
N TRP A 6 3.99 -4.43 -10.13
CA TRP A 6 4.98 -3.70 -9.35
C TRP A 6 4.31 -3.01 -8.17
N LEU A 7 4.94 -3.06 -6.98
CA LEU A 7 4.43 -2.36 -5.80
C LEU A 7 4.50 -0.84 -6.00
N ASN A 8 5.61 -0.36 -6.57
CA ASN A 8 5.81 1.02 -6.98
C ASN A 8 5.74 1.09 -8.51
N ARG A 9 4.72 1.77 -9.05
CA ARG A 9 4.56 1.97 -10.50
C ARG A 9 5.60 2.99 -10.97
N ARG A 10 6.34 2.69 -12.05
CA ARG A 10 7.20 3.71 -12.72
C ARG A 10 6.31 4.91 -13.10
N GLY A 11 6.59 6.10 -12.56
CA GLY A 11 5.90 7.35 -12.90
C GLY A 11 5.33 8.19 -11.75
N GLN A 12 5.30 7.71 -10.51
CA GLN A 12 4.94 8.55 -9.35
C GLN A 12 6.21 9.06 -8.64
N GLY A 13 6.64 10.28 -8.99
CA GLY A 13 7.54 11.13 -8.18
C GLY A 13 8.98 10.64 -8.01
N GLN A 14 9.92 11.40 -8.60
CA GLN A 14 11.39 11.29 -8.47
C GLN A 14 12.02 9.98 -8.97
N HIS A 15 12.59 10.07 -10.17
CA HIS A 15 13.68 9.23 -10.65
C HIS A 15 14.91 9.37 -9.74
N SER A 16 14.90 8.67 -8.62
CA SER A 16 16.13 8.31 -7.91
C SER A 16 16.52 6.90 -8.35
N ALA A 17 17.82 6.64 -8.54
CA ALA A 17 18.41 5.40 -9.04
C ALA A 17 18.16 4.20 -8.12
N LYS A 18 16.90 3.73 -8.04
CA LYS A 18 16.54 2.59 -7.20
C LYS A 18 17.12 1.32 -7.80
N ARG A 19 18.06 0.72 -7.07
CA ARG A 19 18.73 -0.55 -7.43
C ARG A 19 17.80 -1.76 -7.37
N HIS A 20 16.73 -1.67 -6.58
CA HIS A 20 15.78 -2.75 -6.36
C HIS A 20 14.34 -2.24 -6.39
N SER A 21 13.43 -3.12 -6.78
CA SER A 21 11.98 -2.92 -6.74
C SER A 21 11.31 -4.22 -6.29
N SER A 22 10.10 -4.11 -5.78
CA SER A 22 9.30 -5.25 -5.32
C SER A 22 8.09 -5.43 -6.22
N ALA A 23 7.80 -6.68 -6.57
CA ALA A 23 6.58 -7.07 -7.26
C ALA A 23 5.67 -7.84 -6.30
N VAL A 24 4.36 -7.57 -6.39
CA VAL A 24 3.32 -8.35 -5.72
C VAL A 24 2.80 -9.37 -6.73
N ILE A 25 2.93 -10.65 -6.37
CA ILE A 25 2.41 -11.77 -7.14
C ILE A 25 1.12 -12.25 -6.47
N THR A 26 0.04 -12.29 -7.22
CA THR A 26 -1.24 -12.82 -6.76
C THR A 26 -1.38 -14.27 -7.18
N VAL A 27 -1.69 -15.13 -6.22
CA VAL A 27 -1.96 -16.56 -6.42
C VAL A 27 -3.35 -16.89 -5.86
N ASN A 28 -3.94 -17.97 -6.36
CA ASN A 28 -5.29 -18.43 -6.00
C ASN A 28 -5.29 -19.52 -4.91
N SER A 29 -4.14 -19.84 -4.32
CA SER A 29 -4.00 -20.92 -3.35
C SER A 29 -3.07 -20.53 -2.21
N ALA A 30 -3.53 -20.72 -0.97
CA ALA A 30 -2.71 -20.55 0.22
C ALA A 30 -1.52 -21.52 0.24
N LYS A 31 -1.71 -22.76 -0.25
CA LYS A 31 -0.63 -23.75 -0.38
C LYS A 31 0.47 -23.23 -1.31
N LEU A 32 0.10 -22.68 -2.46
CA LEU A 32 1.07 -22.09 -3.40
C LEU A 32 1.76 -20.87 -2.80
N ALA A 33 1.03 -20.00 -2.10
CA ALA A 33 1.62 -18.84 -1.43
C ALA A 33 2.67 -19.26 -0.39
N ASN A 34 2.37 -20.25 0.45
CA ASN A 34 3.30 -20.76 1.45
C ASN A 34 4.55 -21.38 0.81
N LEU A 35 4.38 -22.19 -0.24
CA LEU A 35 5.52 -22.75 -0.98
C LEU A 35 6.43 -21.66 -1.57
N LEU A 36 5.87 -20.57 -2.10
CA LEU A 36 6.65 -19.45 -2.61
C LEU A 36 7.40 -18.72 -1.50
N ILE A 37 6.78 -18.54 -0.33
CA ILE A 37 7.41 -17.91 0.85
C ILE A 37 8.56 -18.79 1.38
N GLU A 38 8.35 -20.10 1.47
CA GLU A 38 9.34 -21.05 2.00
C GLU A 38 10.52 -21.26 1.03
N ARG A 39 10.26 -21.28 -0.28
CA ARG A 39 11.25 -21.67 -1.28
C ARG A 39 11.81 -20.52 -2.12
N ASN A 40 11.32 -19.31 -1.90
CA ASN A 40 11.57 -18.14 -2.77
C ASN A 40 11.12 -18.39 -4.22
N ILE A 41 11.40 -17.43 -5.11
CA ILE A 41 11.18 -17.58 -6.56
C ILE A 41 12.45 -17.23 -7.32
N THR A 42 12.74 -17.99 -8.38
CA THR A 42 13.85 -17.67 -9.29
C THR A 42 13.31 -17.01 -10.54
N ILE A 43 13.85 -15.83 -10.89
CA ILE A 43 13.49 -15.08 -12.10
C ILE A 43 14.78 -14.84 -12.88
N LEU A 44 14.87 -15.40 -14.09
CA LEU A 44 16.06 -15.27 -14.96
C LEU A 44 17.37 -15.69 -14.25
N GLY A 45 17.32 -16.74 -13.43
CA GLY A 45 18.46 -17.22 -12.64
C GLY A 45 18.73 -16.44 -11.35
N ALA A 46 18.09 -15.29 -11.13
CA ALA A 46 18.20 -14.54 -9.88
C ALA A 46 17.18 -15.04 -8.85
N ILE A 47 17.65 -15.40 -7.66
CA ILE A 47 16.78 -15.69 -6.51
C ILE A 47 16.16 -14.38 -6.04
N CYS A 48 14.84 -14.34 -6.02
CA CYS A 48 14.04 -13.25 -5.51
C CYS A 48 13.36 -13.71 -4.22
N ASN A 49 13.76 -13.11 -3.09
CA ASN A 49 13.19 -13.46 -1.81
C ASN A 49 11.70 -13.13 -1.75
N VAL A 50 10.89 -14.08 -1.29
CA VAL A 50 9.43 -13.93 -1.23
C VAL A 50 9.01 -13.72 0.22
N GLN A 51 8.10 -12.77 0.42
CA GLN A 51 7.46 -12.51 1.71
C GLN A 51 5.95 -12.33 1.52
N LYS A 52 5.18 -12.58 2.59
CA LYS A 52 3.75 -12.32 2.60
C LYS A 52 3.51 -10.82 2.39
N TYR A 53 2.72 -10.48 1.38
CA TYR A 53 2.33 -9.09 1.15
C TYR A 53 1.38 -8.62 2.26
N ILE A 54 1.79 -7.57 2.96
CA ILE A 54 0.95 -6.86 3.94
C ILE A 54 0.58 -5.52 3.29
N PRO A 55 -0.69 -5.30 2.92
CA PRO A 55 -1.10 -4.00 2.38
C PRO A 55 -0.93 -2.92 3.45
N PRO A 56 -0.65 -1.66 3.04
CA PRO A 56 -0.59 -0.56 3.98
C PRO A 56 -1.91 -0.44 4.75
N PRO A 57 -1.87 -0.07 6.04
CA PRO A 57 -3.07 0.06 6.85
C PRO A 57 -4.00 1.11 6.23
N VAL A 58 -5.30 0.86 6.32
CA VAL A 58 -6.30 1.80 5.81
C VAL A 58 -6.27 3.07 6.65
N GLN A 59 -5.96 4.19 6.00
CA GLN A 59 -5.97 5.51 6.60
C GLN A 59 -7.15 6.32 6.07
N CYS A 60 -7.89 6.97 6.97
CA CYS A 60 -9.01 7.81 6.62
C CYS A 60 -8.54 9.16 6.07
N TYR A 61 -8.80 9.45 4.79
CA TYR A 61 -8.44 10.73 4.18
C TYR A 61 -9.20 11.95 4.73
N ARG A 62 -10.19 11.76 5.61
CA ARG A 62 -10.92 12.86 6.27
C ARG A 62 -10.30 13.22 7.61
N CYS A 63 -10.15 12.26 8.52
CA CYS A 63 -9.72 12.51 9.90
C CYS A 63 -8.30 12.02 10.19
N GLN A 64 -7.61 11.43 9.22
CA GLN A 64 -6.25 10.86 9.31
C GLN A 64 -6.09 9.66 10.26
N ALA A 65 -7.16 9.21 10.92
CA ALA A 65 -7.14 8.00 11.76
C ALA A 65 -7.10 6.71 10.93
N PHE A 66 -6.57 5.64 11.52
CA PHE A 66 -6.49 4.31 10.90
C PHE A 66 -7.73 3.46 11.15
N GLY A 67 -7.92 2.44 10.30
CA GLY A 67 -8.95 1.41 10.48
C GLY A 67 -10.26 1.66 9.73
N HIS A 68 -10.42 2.79 9.05
CA HIS A 68 -11.59 3.09 8.23
C HIS A 68 -11.25 4.01 7.06
N ILE A 69 -12.12 4.06 6.06
CA ILE A 69 -12.02 4.99 4.93
C ILE A 69 -12.91 6.22 5.17
N ALA A 70 -12.67 7.31 4.44
CA ALA A 70 -13.46 8.54 4.58
C ALA A 70 -14.97 8.33 4.41
N ALA A 71 -15.38 7.38 3.55
CA ALA A 71 -16.78 7.04 3.33
C ALA A 71 -17.50 6.51 4.59
N THR A 72 -16.77 5.77 5.44
CA THR A 72 -17.24 5.14 6.69
C THR A 72 -16.71 5.84 7.93
N CYS A 73 -16.28 7.11 7.82
CA CYS A 73 -15.71 7.85 8.94
C CYS A 73 -16.74 8.09 10.05
N PRO A 74 -16.47 7.70 11.31
CA PRO A 74 -17.39 7.96 12.43
C PRO A 74 -17.65 9.46 12.65
N GLY A 75 -16.66 10.30 12.36
CA GLY A 75 -16.76 11.75 12.43
C GLY A 75 -17.35 12.43 11.20
N LYS A 76 -17.91 11.70 10.21
CA LYS A 76 -18.33 12.27 8.93
C LYS A 76 -19.32 13.43 9.05
N SER A 77 -20.22 13.39 10.04
CA SER A 77 -21.17 14.47 10.35
C SER A 77 -20.56 15.62 11.16
N ASN A 78 -19.40 15.43 11.77
CA ASN A 78 -18.71 16.45 12.56
C ASN A 78 -17.68 17.21 11.68
N PRO A 79 -17.84 18.52 11.45
CA PRO A 79 -16.86 19.33 10.73
C PRO A 79 -15.48 19.37 11.40
N SER A 80 -15.43 19.33 12.74
CA SER A 80 -14.17 19.36 13.49
C SER A 80 -13.38 18.06 13.41
N SER A 81 -13.92 17.01 12.79
CA SER A 81 -13.18 15.79 12.47
C SER A 81 -12.26 15.91 11.25
N LEU A 82 -12.42 16.96 10.44
CA LEU A 82 -11.61 17.18 9.25
C LEU A 82 -10.16 17.50 9.66
N ARG A 83 -9.22 16.79 9.04
CA ARG A 83 -7.78 16.93 9.27
C ARG A 83 -7.07 16.99 7.93
N CYS A 84 -6.18 17.96 7.78
CA CYS A 84 -5.35 18.13 6.60
C CYS A 84 -4.49 16.86 6.35
N ALA A 85 -4.46 16.38 5.10
CA ALA A 85 -3.67 15.19 4.73
C ALA A 85 -2.15 15.43 4.70
N ARG A 86 -1.71 16.69 4.79
CA ARG A 86 -0.29 17.07 4.78
C ARG A 86 0.26 17.32 6.19
N CYS A 87 -0.46 18.08 7.03
CA CYS A 87 0.03 18.53 8.34
C CYS A 87 -0.85 18.10 9.52
N ALA A 88 -1.96 17.40 9.30
CA ALA A 88 -2.95 17.03 10.31
C ALA A 88 -3.66 18.21 11.03
N GLY A 89 -3.53 19.44 10.54
CA GLY A 89 -4.27 20.61 11.06
C GLY A 89 -5.79 20.55 10.82
N GLN A 90 -6.57 21.35 11.56
CA GLN A 90 -8.04 21.40 11.45
C GLN A 90 -8.51 22.27 10.27
N HIS A 91 -8.11 21.91 9.06
CA HIS A 91 -8.48 22.60 7.83
C HIS A 91 -8.44 21.61 6.65
N PRO A 92 -9.12 21.90 5.52
CA PRO A 92 -8.97 21.11 4.31
C PRO A 92 -7.54 21.24 3.74
N THR A 93 -7.07 20.19 3.06
CA THR A 93 -5.70 20.11 2.52
C THR A 93 -5.37 21.22 1.52
N ASN A 94 -6.35 21.79 0.81
CA ASN A 94 -6.15 22.90 -0.12
C ASN A 94 -5.90 24.25 0.58
N GLN A 95 -6.12 24.34 1.89
CA GLN A 95 -5.80 25.50 2.73
C GLN A 95 -4.53 25.26 3.56
N CYS A 96 -3.68 24.32 3.13
CA CYS A 96 -2.45 23.92 3.79
C CYS A 96 -1.20 24.56 3.17
#